data_AF-A0A5J5HU39-F1
#
_entry.id   AF-A0A5J5HU39-F1
#
_cell.length_a   1.000
_cell.length_b   1.000
_cell.length_c   1.000
_cell.angle_alpha   90.00
_cell.angle_beta   90.00
_cell.angle_gamma   90.00
#
_symmetry.space_group_name_H-M   'P 1'
#
loop_
_entity.id
_entity.type
_entity.pdbx_description
1 polymer ?
#
loop_
_entity_poly.entity_id
_entity_poly.type
_entity_poly.pdbx_seq_one_letter_code
_entity_poly.pdbx_strand_id
1 'polypeptide(L)' 'MKGIAAIIAVLTAMLLNGCGQPVGKADLKSDPKLRAEILAACADGTHTNAQECSNAKDVENADKLERSLGHK' A
#
# COMPACT_ATOMS: atom_id res chain seq x y z
N MET A 1 -1.45 -25.00 37.78
CA MET A 1 -1.56 -24.72 36.33
C MET A 1 -2.24 -23.37 36.10
N LYS A 2 -1.54 -22.26 36.37
CA LYS A 2 -2.05 -20.88 36.25
C LYS A 2 -0.83 -20.04 35.89
N GLY A 3 -0.52 -19.89 34.60
CA GLY A 3 0.71 -19.16 34.24
C GLY A 3 1.08 -19.07 32.77
N ILE A 4 0.27 -19.59 31.83
CA ILE A 4 0.64 -19.55 30.40
C ILE A 4 -0.46 -18.91 29.52
N ALA A 5 -1.64 -18.60 30.08
CA ALA A 5 -2.74 -18.03 29.29
C ALA A 5 -2.57 -16.53 28.97
N ALA A 6 -1.68 -15.81 29.67
CA ALA A 6 -1.58 -14.35 29.56
C ALA A 6 -0.69 -13.85 28.41
N ILE A 7 0.09 -14.73 27.75
CA ILE A 7 1.13 -14.30 26.80
C ILE A 7 0.58 -14.21 25.36
N ILE A 8 -0.56 -14.84 25.05
CA ILE A 8 -1.08 -14.94 23.67
C ILE A 8 -1.94 -13.72 23.26
N ALA A 9 -2.33 -12.85 24.18
CA ALA A 9 -3.23 -11.73 23.88
C ALA A 9 -2.57 -10.50 23.25
N VAL A 10 -1.23 -10.42 23.23
CA VAL A 10 -0.51 -9.20 22.78
C VAL A 10 -0.21 -9.23 21.27
N LEU A 11 -0.20 -10.40 20.63
CA LEU A 11 0.16 -10.54 19.21
C LEU A 11 -0.95 -10.14 18.23
N THR A 12 -2.21 -10.03 18.68
CA THR A 12 -3.33 -9.62 17.82
C THR A 12 -3.50 -8.11 17.71
N ALA A 13 -2.86 -7.32 18.58
CA ALA A 13 -3.00 -5.85 18.57
C ALA A 13 -2.24 -5.16 17.42
N MET A 14 -1.26 -5.81 16.78
CA MET A 14 -0.53 -5.23 15.64
C MET A 14 -1.27 -5.34 14.30
N LEU A 15 -2.37 -6.09 14.24
CA LEU A 15 -3.20 -6.23 13.02
C LEU A 15 -4.29 -5.15 12.89
N LEU A 16 -4.41 -4.25 13.87
CA LEU A 16 -5.45 -3.21 13.93
C LEU A 16 -5.03 -1.84 13.35
N ASN A 17 -3.87 -1.73 12.69
CA ASN A 17 -3.47 -0.48 12.00
C ASN A 17 -4.27 -0.19 10.71
N GLY A 18 -5.39 -0.88 10.47
CA GLY A 18 -6.21 -0.73 9.26
C GLY A 18 -7.21 0.43 9.25
N CYS A 19 -7.13 1.39 10.18
CA CYS A 19 -8.10 2.50 10.26
C CYS A 19 -7.58 3.85 9.72
N GLY A 20 -6.63 3.82 8.78
CA GLY A 20 -6.30 4.98 7.94
C GLY A 20 -7.04 4.88 6.60
N GLN A 21 -7.52 6.01 6.06
CA GLN A 21 -7.99 6.02 4.67
C GLN A 21 -6.79 5.68 3.77
N PRO A 22 -6.89 4.66 2.89
CA PRO A 22 -5.82 4.32 1.96
C PRO A 22 -5.42 5.51 1.09
N VAL A 23 -4.14 5.62 0.76
CA VAL A 23 -3.67 6.64 -0.18
C VAL A 23 -4.41 6.49 -1.51
N GLY A 24 -5.04 7.59 -1.96
CA GLY A 24 -5.88 7.61 -3.15
C GLY A 24 -5.08 7.74 -4.44
N LYS A 25 -5.70 7.38 -5.58
CA LYS A 25 -5.09 7.52 -6.92
C LYS A 25 -4.71 8.97 -7.25
N ALA A 26 -5.48 9.95 -6.77
CA ALA A 26 -5.20 11.36 -6.98
C ALA A 26 -3.88 11.79 -6.31
N ASP A 27 -3.67 11.36 -5.07
CA ASP A 27 -2.45 11.64 -4.31
C ASP A 27 -1.24 10.96 -4.95
N LEU A 28 -1.41 9.72 -5.43
CA LEU A 28 -0.35 8.98 -6.14
C LEU A 28 -0.07 9.51 -7.55
N LYS A 29 -1.01 10.25 -8.15
CA LYS A 29 -0.80 10.95 -9.43
C LYS A 29 -0.05 12.26 -9.22
N SER A 30 -0.34 12.98 -8.13
CA SER A 30 0.35 14.25 -7.79
C SER A 30 1.72 14.05 -7.14
N ASP A 31 1.98 12.89 -6.51
CA ASP A 31 3.28 12.54 -5.94
C ASP A 31 3.86 11.24 -6.56
N PRO A 32 4.66 11.36 -7.63
CA PRO A 32 5.31 10.21 -8.27
C PRO A 32 6.34 9.51 -7.37
N LYS A 33 6.91 10.21 -6.38
CA LYS A 33 7.91 9.64 -5.47
C LYS A 33 7.22 8.71 -4.48
N LEU A 34 6.15 9.17 -3.84
CA LEU A 34 5.31 8.34 -2.97
C LEU A 34 4.79 7.10 -3.70
N ARG A 35 4.33 7.27 -4.94
CA ARG A 35 3.91 6.16 -5.79
C ARG A 35 5.03 5.14 -6.03
N ALA A 36 6.25 5.59 -6.31
CA ALA A 36 7.39 4.71 -6.52
C ALA A 36 7.78 3.94 -5.25
N GLU A 37 7.75 4.59 -4.09
CA GLU A 37 8.02 3.97 -2.78
C GLU A 37 6.98 2.89 -2.47
N ILE A 38 5.68 3.17 -2.67
CA ILE A 38 4.62 2.18 -2.48
C ILE A 38 4.78 1.02 -3.46
N LEU A 39 5.05 1.26 -4.75
CA LEU A 39 5.27 0.19 -5.72
C LEU A 39 6.44 -0.72 -5.34
N ALA A 40 7.55 -0.15 -4.85
CA ALA A 40 8.70 -0.92 -4.39
C ALA A 40 8.34 -1.79 -3.17
N ALA A 41 7.68 -1.19 -2.18
CA ALA A 41 7.24 -1.89 -0.97
C ALA A 41 6.14 -2.94 -1.24
N CYS A 42 5.33 -2.75 -2.28
CA CYS A 42 4.37 -3.77 -2.72
C CYS A 42 5.07 -4.94 -3.43
N ALA A 43 6.14 -4.67 -4.18
CA ALA A 43 6.91 -5.69 -4.88
C ALA A 43 7.78 -6.54 -3.94
N ASP A 44 8.30 -5.94 -2.86
CA ASP A 44 9.07 -6.65 -1.83
C ASP A 44 8.20 -7.31 -0.74
N GLY A 45 6.88 -7.05 -0.76
CA GLY A 45 5.90 -7.60 0.18
C GLY A 45 5.88 -6.94 1.56
N THR A 46 6.56 -5.81 1.73
CA THR A 46 6.57 -5.05 3.00
C THR A 46 5.40 -4.07 3.12
N HIS A 47 4.73 -3.73 2.02
CA HIS A 47 3.53 -2.91 2.03
C HIS A 47 2.28 -3.76 2.24
N THR A 48 1.58 -3.54 3.36
CA THR A 48 0.46 -4.39 3.80
C THR A 48 -0.90 -3.93 3.27
N ASN A 49 -1.01 -2.71 2.73
CA ASN A 49 -2.26 -2.18 2.19
C ASN A 49 -2.42 -2.56 0.71
N ALA A 50 -3.18 -3.64 0.45
CA ALA A 50 -3.44 -4.11 -0.91
C ALA A 50 -4.14 -3.06 -1.80
N GLN A 51 -4.96 -2.19 -1.22
CA GLN A 51 -5.65 -1.14 -1.97
C GLN A 51 -4.67 -0.06 -2.45
N GLU A 52 -3.69 0.31 -1.64
CA GLU A 52 -2.63 1.25 -2.03
C GLU A 52 -1.73 0.67 -3.13
N CYS A 53 -1.38 -0.62 -3.04
CA CYS A 53 -0.67 -1.33 -4.11
C CYS A 53 -1.46 -1.29 -5.43
N SER A 54 -2.77 -1.58 -5.37
CA SER A 54 -3.63 -1.53 -6.56
C SER A 54 -3.72 -0.11 -7.12
N ASN A 55 -3.91 0.89 -6.26
CA ASN A 55 -4.00 2.29 -6.69
C ASN A 55 -2.68 2.76 -7.35
N ALA A 56 -1.53 2.42 -6.77
CA ALA A 56 -0.23 2.79 -7.31
C ALA A 56 0.03 2.13 -8.67
N LYS A 57 -0.37 0.87 -8.83
CA LYS A 57 -0.24 0.14 -10.09
C LYS A 57 -1.16 0.69 -11.18
N ASP A 58 -2.38 1.05 -10.82
CA ASP A 58 -3.34 1.64 -11.75
C ASP A 58 -2.82 2.97 -12.32
N VAL A 59 -2.25 3.82 -11.46
CA VAL A 59 -1.65 5.09 -11.90
C VAL A 59 -0.42 4.83 -12.76
N GLU A 60 0.45 3.89 -12.40
CA GLU A 60 1.61 3.51 -13.23
C GLU A 60 1.19 3.04 -14.64
N ASN A 61 0.14 2.23 -14.71
CA ASN A 61 -0.39 1.72 -15.97
C ASN A 61 -1.03 2.83 -16.81
N ALA A 62 -1.76 3.75 -16.19
CA ALA A 62 -2.31 4.92 -16.87
C ALA A 62 -1.18 5.81 -17.44
N ASP A 63 -0.16 6.14 -16.66
CA ASP A 63 0.99 6.93 -17.12
C ASP A 63 1.77 6.22 -18.24
N LYS A 64 1.89 4.89 -18.19
CA LYS A 64 2.48 4.10 -19.29
C LYS A 64 1.63 4.15 -20.55
N LEU A 65 0.32 4.03 -20.40
CA LEU A 65 -0.63 4.10 -21.51
C LEU A 65 -0.61 5.49 -22.17
N GLU A 66 -0.70 6.57 -21.40
CA GLU A 66 -0.64 7.95 -21.90
C GLU A 66 0.64 8.18 -22.72
N ARG A 67 1.80 7.75 -22.22
CA ARG A 67 3.07 7.81 -22.96
C ARG A 67 3.09 6.95 -24.23
N SER A 68 2.47 5.77 -24.20
CA SER A 68 2.38 4.88 -25.37
C SER A 68 1.49 5.45 -26.48
N LEU A 69 0.48 6.25 -26.10
CA LEU A 69 -0.45 6.89 -27.03
C LEU A 69 0.11 8.21 -27.60
N GLY A 70 1.33 8.60 -27.22
CA GLY A 70 2.00 9.78 -27.78
C GLY A 70 1.37 11.12 -27.39
N HIS A 71 0.47 11.14 -26.41
CA HIS A 71 -0.07 12.39 -25.87
C HIS A 71 1.02 13.03 -25.01
N LYS A 72 1.56 14.15 -25.50
CA LYS A 72 2.52 15.02 -24.81
C LYS A 72 1.80 16.15 -24.09
#